data_AF-A0A523GWQ1-F1
#
_entry.id   AF-A0A523GWQ1-F1
#
_cell.length_a   1.000
_cell.length_b   1.000
_cell.length_c   1.000
_cell.angle_alpha   90.00
_cell.angle_beta   90.00
_cell.angle_gamma   90.00
#
_symmetry.space_group_name_H-M   'P 1'
#
loop_
_entity.id
_entity.type
_entity.pdbx_description
1 polymer ?
#
loop_
_entity_poly.entity_id
_entity_poly.type
_entity_poly.pdbx_seq_one_letter_code
_entity_poly.pdbx_strand_id
1 'polypeptide(L)' 'MKNNGQRHFSTTSDDDSYSPEGNFYAIGLNYKKADVETRGHFSISENAQIAILKQAKQDGISSLCVISTCNRTELYGFAQ' A
#
# COMPACT_ATOMS: atom_id res chain seq x y z
N MET A 1 15.60 -20.81 -12.78
CA MET A 1 16.06 -19.77 -11.82
C MET A 1 15.04 -19.72 -10.69
N LYS A 2 15.43 -20.07 -9.47
CA LYS A 2 14.54 -20.10 -8.30
C LYS A 2 14.56 -18.70 -7.67
N ASN A 3 13.46 -17.95 -7.77
CA ASN A 3 13.33 -16.68 -7.05
C ASN A 3 12.89 -16.98 -5.61
N ASN A 4 13.88 -17.22 -4.75
CA ASN A 4 13.70 -17.14 -3.30
C ASN A 4 13.51 -15.68 -2.91
N GLY A 5 12.26 -15.33 -2.61
CA GLY A 5 11.90 -14.01 -2.12
C GLY A 5 10.66 -14.07 -1.25
N GLN A 6 10.55 -15.08 -0.38
CA GLN A 6 9.68 -14.93 0.79
C GLN A 6 10.26 -13.77 1.61
N ARG A 7 9.69 -12.58 1.41
CA ARG A 7 9.95 -11.43 2.28
C ARG A 7 9.25 -11.70 3.59
N HIS A 8 9.92 -12.47 4.43
CA HIS A 8 9.58 -12.63 5.83
C HIS A 8 9.72 -11.24 6.47
N PHE A 9 8.60 -10.58 6.75
CA PHE A 9 8.59 -9.39 7.59
C PHE A 9 8.84 -9.88 9.02
N SER A 10 10.10 -9.85 9.46
CA SER A 10 10.45 -10.19 10.83
C SER A 10 9.93 -9.09 11.76
N THR A 11 8.88 -9.38 12.51
CA THR A 11 8.38 -8.57 13.63
C THR A 11 9.37 -8.68 14.78
N THR A 12 10.33 -7.76 14.87
CA THR A 12 11.11 -7.57 16.10
C THR A 12 10.33 -6.63 17.01
N SER A 13 9.41 -7.19 17.79
CA SER A 13 8.81 -6.55 18.96
C SER A 13 8.32 -7.66 19.87
N ASP A 14 8.59 -7.59 21.16
CA ASP A 14 8.29 -8.61 22.17
C ASP A 14 6.77 -8.79 22.47
N ASP A 15 5.91 -8.64 21.45
CA ASP A 15 4.45 -8.83 21.50
C ASP A 15 4.04 -9.75 20.34
N ASP A 16 4.14 -11.06 20.58
CA ASP A 16 4.00 -12.17 19.62
C ASP A 16 2.53 -12.49 19.28
N SER A 17 1.61 -11.52 19.40
CA SER A 17 0.17 -11.76 19.27
C SER A 17 -0.48 -11.20 18.00
N TYR A 18 0.23 -10.44 17.17
CA TYR A 18 -0.32 -9.83 15.95
C TYR A 18 0.24 -10.48 14.67
N SER A 19 -0.36 -11.60 14.27
CA SER A 19 -0.34 -12.01 12.86
C SER A 19 -1.29 -11.09 12.08
N PRO A 20 -0.86 -10.38 11.02
CA PRO A 20 -1.79 -9.61 10.20
C PRO A 20 -2.83 -10.57 9.61
N GLU A 21 -4.05 -10.51 10.12
CA GLU A 21 -5.20 -11.23 9.55
C GLU A 21 -5.46 -10.65 8.15
N GLY A 22 -5.25 -11.45 7.08
CA GLY A 22 -5.64 -11.08 5.71
C GLY A 22 -4.58 -11.23 4.62
N ASN A 23 -5.00 -11.04 3.37
CA ASN A 23 -4.13 -11.04 2.20
C ASN A 23 -3.48 -9.67 2.01
N PHE A 24 -2.20 -9.66 1.65
CA PHE A 24 -1.51 -8.43 1.27
C PHE A 24 -1.87 -8.03 -0.16
N TYR A 25 -2.32 -6.79 -0.33
CA TYR A 25 -2.66 -6.20 -1.62
C TYR A 25 -1.72 -5.05 -1.96
N ALA A 26 -1.39 -4.96 -3.25
CA ALA A 26 -0.73 -3.82 -3.85
C ALA A 26 -1.55 -3.39 -5.08
N ILE A 27 -2.21 -2.24 -4.99
CA ILE A 27 -3.10 -1.73 -6.03
C ILE A 27 -2.58 -0.39 -6.51
N GLY A 28 -2.44 -0.23 -7.82
CA GLY A 28 -2.01 1.04 -8.39
C GLY A 28 -1.31 0.90 -9.73
N LEU A 29 -0.67 1.99 -10.12
CA LEU A 29 0.00 2.16 -11.40
C LEU A 29 1.37 2.81 -11.23
N ASN A 30 2.26 2.46 -12.14
CA ASN A 30 3.59 3.02 -12.22
C ASN A 30 4.01 3.21 -13.67
N TYR A 31 5.16 3.86 -13.87
CA TYR A 31 5.71 4.21 -15.18
C TYR A 31 5.85 3.04 -16.18
N LYS A 32 5.86 1.78 -15.72
CA LYS A 32 5.92 0.61 -16.61
C LYS A 32 4.55 0.21 -17.16
N LYS A 33 3.47 0.61 -16.48
CA LYS A 33 2.09 0.17 -16.75
C LYS A 33 1.18 1.29 -17.24
N ALA A 34 1.63 2.55 -17.13
CA ALA A 34 0.87 3.73 -17.52
C ALA A 34 1.80 4.87 -17.96
N ASP A 35 1.38 5.66 -18.95
CA ASP A 35 2.10 6.83 -19.45
C ASP A 35 2.03 8.03 -18.48
N VAL A 36 2.63 9.16 -18.86
CA VAL A 36 2.69 10.36 -18.02
C VAL A 36 1.30 10.96 -17.78
N GLU A 37 0.47 11.04 -18.82
CA GLU A 37 -0.87 11.65 -18.74
C GLU A 37 -1.79 10.81 -17.83
N THR A 38 -1.84 9.50 -18.07
CA THR A 38 -2.58 8.56 -17.23
C THR A 38 -2.12 8.65 -15.79
N ARG A 39 -0.81 8.62 -15.51
CA ARG A 39 -0.28 8.75 -14.14
C ARG A 39 -0.64 10.09 -13.48
N GLY A 40 -0.70 11.18 -14.27
CA GLY A 40 -1.10 12.49 -13.78
C GLY A 40 -2.52 12.49 -13.19
N HIS A 41 -3.45 11.77 -13.81
CA HIS A 41 -4.83 11.64 -13.30
C HIS A 41 -4.93 10.92 -11.95
N PHE A 42 -3.98 10.05 -11.63
CA PHE A 42 -3.93 9.32 -10.37
C PHE A 42 -2.95 9.92 -9.36
N SER A 43 -2.45 11.15 -9.57
CA SER A 43 -1.66 11.83 -8.55
C SER A 43 -2.54 12.17 -7.34
N ILE A 44 -2.14 11.74 -6.14
CA ILE A 44 -2.87 11.98 -4.90
C ILE A 44 -2.14 13.07 -4.11
N SER A 45 -2.82 14.20 -3.88
CA SER A 45 -2.31 15.30 -3.05
C SER A 45 -2.15 14.87 -1.59
N GLU A 46 -1.30 15.55 -0.83
CA GLU A 46 -1.09 15.24 0.60
C GLU A 46 -2.40 15.26 1.40
N ASN A 47 -3.27 16.25 1.16
CA ASN A 47 -4.59 16.34 1.80
C ASN A 47 -5.47 15.12 1.47
N ALA A 48 -5.46 14.66 0.22
CA ALA A 48 -6.20 13.48 -0.19
C ALA A 48 -5.61 12.19 0.40
N GLN A 49 -4.28 12.08 0.51
CA GLN A 49 -3.63 10.95 1.21
C GLN A 49 -4.06 10.89 2.68
N ILE A 50 -4.08 12.03 3.38
CA ILE A 50 -4.58 12.12 4.76
C ILE A 50 -6.05 11.71 4.85
N ALA A 51 -6.89 12.16 3.91
CA ALA A 51 -8.31 11.79 3.87
C ALA A 51 -8.51 10.29 3.67
N ILE A 52 -7.78 9.68 2.74
CA ILE A 52 -7.80 8.22 2.48
C ILE A 52 -7.42 7.44 3.74
N LEU A 53 -6.32 7.82 4.40
CA LEU A 53 -5.85 7.12 5.60
C LEU A 53 -6.83 7.28 6.78
N LYS A 54 -7.46 8.44 6.92
CA LYS A 54 -8.52 8.65 7.92
C LYS A 54 -9.75 7.80 7.64
N GLN A 55 -10.19 7.74 6.39
CA GLN A 55 -11.33 6.92 5.98
C GLN A 55 -11.02 5.42 6.20
N ALA A 56 -9.84 4.96 5.78
CA ALA A 56 -9.41 3.58 6.02
C ALA A 56 -9.45 3.19 7.50
N LYS A 57 -9.02 4.10 8.39
CA LYS A 57 -9.13 3.89 9.84
C LYS A 57 -10.59 3.82 10.31
N GLN A 58 -11.49 4.62 9.76
CA GLN A 58 -12.92 4.58 10.07
C GLN A 58 -13.58 3.29 9.57
N ASP A 59 -13.11 2.77 8.45
CA ASP A 59 -13.62 1.53 7.82
C ASP A 59 -13.02 0.26 8.45
N GLY A 60 -12.15 0.39 9.46
CA GLY A 60 -11.54 -0.76 10.16
C GLY A 60 -10.34 -1.38 9.43
N ILE A 61 -9.79 -0.72 8.40
CA ILE A 61 -8.57 -1.16 7.72
C ILE A 61 -7.37 -0.84 8.63
N SER A 62 -6.82 -1.87 9.27
CA SER A 62 -5.76 -1.72 10.28
C SER A 62 -4.39 -1.33 9.69
N SER A 63 -4.16 -1.59 8.41
CA SER A 63 -2.87 -1.39 7.76
C SER A 63 -3.05 -0.95 6.31
N LEU A 64 -2.90 0.35 6.05
CA LEU A 64 -2.90 0.95 4.71
C LEU A 64 -1.74 1.96 4.58
N CYS A 65 -1.03 1.90 3.46
CA CYS A 65 0.00 2.85 3.05
C CYS A 65 -0.35 3.39 1.66
N VAL A 66 -0.16 4.70 1.47
CA VAL A 66 -0.36 5.37 0.18
C VAL A 66 0.97 5.95 -0.27
N ILE A 67 1.37 5.67 -1.50
CA ILE A 67 2.55 6.27 -2.15
C ILE A 67 2.08 6.98 -3.41
N SER A 68 2.28 8.29 -3.50
CA SER A 68 2.01 9.08 -4.70
C SER A 68 3.24 9.94 -5.02
N THR A 69 3.92 9.60 -6.12
CA THR A 69 5.11 10.29 -6.63
C THR A 69 4.96 10.47 -8.14
N CYS A 70 5.90 11.18 -8.78
CA CYS A 70 5.90 11.28 -10.23
C CYS A 70 6.02 9.94 -10.97
N ASN A 71 6.48 8.87 -10.29
CA ASN A 71 6.75 7.57 -10.91
C ASN A 71 5.67 6.51 -10.65
N ARG A 72 4.92 6.65 -9.57
CA ARG A 72 3.95 5.66 -9.10
C ARG A 72 2.88 6.31 -8.23
N THR A 73 1.66 5.81 -8.37
CA THR A 73 0.59 5.93 -7.38
C THR A 73 0.16 4.52 -6.99
N GLU A 74 0.48 4.10 -5.78
CA GLU A 74 0.27 2.73 -5.30
C GLU A 74 -0.26 2.77 -3.85
N LEU A 75 -1.25 1.92 -3.57
CA LEU A 75 -1.80 1.64 -2.24
C LEU A 75 -1.37 0.23 -1.83
N TYR A 76 -0.93 0.09 -0.58
CA TYR A 76 -0.51 -1.18 0.00
C TYR A 76 -1.25 -1.41 1.31
N GLY A 77 -1.75 -2.63 1.53
CA GLY A 77 -2.43 -2.93 2.77
C GLY A 77 -2.85 -4.39 2.90
N PHE A 78 -3.41 -4.74 4.05
CA PHE A 78 -4.01 -6.04 4.31
C PHE A 78 -5.54 -5.94 4.24
N ALA A 79 -6.19 -6.91 3.60
CA ALA A 79 -7.64 -7.03 3.57
C ALA A 79 -8.06 -8.52 3.47
N GLN A 80 -9.31 -8.84 3.80
CA GLN A 80 -9.87 -10.19 3.72
C GLN A 80 -10.56 -10.42 2.37
#